data_AF-P0DQJ0-F1
#
_entry.id   AF-P0DQJ0-F1
#
_cell.length_a   1.000
_cell.length_b   1.000
_cell.length_c   1.000
_cell.angle_alpha   90.00
_cell.angle_beta   90.00
_cell.angle_gamma   90.00
#
_symmetry.space_group_name_H-M   'P 1'
#
loop_
_entity.id
_entity.type
_entity.pdbx_description
1 polymer ?
#
loop_
_entity_poly.entity_id
_entity_poly.type
_entity_poly.pdbx_seq_one_letter_code
_entity_poly.pdbx_strand_id
1 'polypeptide(L)' 'MAAFKATFFLLLVVCAMVITTTEAGVRVRPCDQVCSRIDREKDECCRAHGYSGHSSCDRGRMTCY' A
#
# COMPACT_ATOMS: atom_id res chain seq x y z
N MET A 1 -35.91 14.11 2.08
CA MET A 1 -35.46 12.75 1.69
C MET A 1 -34.44 12.74 0.55
N ALA A 2 -34.44 13.72 -0.38
CA ALA A 2 -33.44 13.79 -1.46
C ALA A 2 -32.01 14.06 -0.97
N ALA A 3 -31.83 14.96 0.02
CA ALA A 3 -30.51 15.30 0.56
C ALA A 3 -29.79 14.07 1.16
N PHE A 4 -30.49 13.27 1.99
CA PHE A 4 -29.89 12.08 2.61
C PHE A 4 -29.39 11.06 1.57
N LYS A 5 -30.14 10.88 0.47
CA LYS A 5 -29.75 9.98 -0.63
C LYS A 5 -28.50 10.51 -1.35
N ALA A 6 -28.43 11.81 -1.62
CA ALA A 6 -27.25 12.43 -2.25
C ALA A 6 -26.01 12.33 -1.35
N THR A 7 -26.14 12.61 -0.05
CA THR A 7 -25.04 12.51 0.92
C THR A 7 -24.55 11.07 1.06
N PHE A 8 -25.46 10.10 1.08
CA PHE A 8 -25.10 8.68 1.13
C PHE A 8 -24.33 8.23 -0.11
N PHE A 9 -24.76 8.66 -1.31
CA PHE A 9 -24.03 8.40 -2.55
C PHE A 9 -22.63 9.02 -2.55
N LEU A 10 -22.49 10.27 -2.08
CA LEU A 10 -21.17 10.91 -1.94
C LEU A 10 -20.27 10.13 -0.98
N LEU A 11 -20.80 9.68 0.16
CA LEU A 11 -20.06 8.84 1.12
C LEU A 11 -19.59 7.52 0.49
N LEU A 12 -20.44 6.85 -0.28
CA LEU A 12 -20.06 5.62 -1.00
C LEU A 12 -18.95 5.87 -2.02
N VAL A 13 -19.03 6.97 -2.77
CA VAL A 13 -18.01 7.35 -3.74
C VAL A 13 -16.68 7.61 -3.05
N VAL A 14 -16.67 8.37 -1.95
CA VAL A 14 -15.46 8.62 -1.15
C VAL A 14 -14.89 7.31 -0.61
N CYS A 15 -15.73 6.41 -0.08
CA CYS A 15 -15.30 5.11 0.41
C CYS A 15 -14.65 4.26 -0.71
N ALA A 16 -15.27 4.20 -1.88
CA ALA A 16 -14.74 3.47 -3.03
C ALA A 16 -13.36 4.01 -3.45
N MET A 17 -13.18 5.33 -3.48
CA MET A 17 -11.89 5.93 -3.80
C MET A 17 -10.82 5.55 -2.78
N VAL A 18 -11.12 5.60 -1.47
CA VAL A 18 -10.17 5.23 -0.41
C VAL A 18 -9.75 3.75 -0.49
N ILE A 19 -10.69 2.86 -0.81
CA ILE A 19 -10.39 1.42 -0.97
C ILE A 19 -9.44 1.21 -2.17
N THR A 20 -9.60 1.98 -3.25
CA THR A 20 -8.72 1.85 -4.42
C THR A 20 -7.34 2.49 -4.25
N THR A 21 -7.17 3.45 -3.35
CA THR A 21 -5.88 4.14 -3.14
C THR A 21 -5.06 3.57 -2.00
N THR A 22 -5.66 2.76 -1.13
CA THR A 22 -4.92 2.07 -0.07
C THR A 22 -4.36 0.77 -0.63
N GLU A 23 -3.16 0.84 -1.24
CA GLU A 23 -2.39 -0.36 -1.55
C GLU A 23 -2.12 -1.08 -0.21
N ALA A 24 -2.80 -2.20 0.00
CA ALA A 24 -2.63 -2.98 1.22
C ALA A 24 -1.19 -3.50 1.23
N GLY A 25 -0.36 -2.99 2.14
CA GLY A 25 1.04 -3.39 2.23
C GLY A 25 1.18 -4.90 2.29
N VAL A 26 1.80 -5.49 1.28
CA VAL A 26 1.99 -6.94 1.18
C VAL A 26 3.40 -7.29 1.63
N ARG A 27 3.50 -8.32 2.48
CA ARG A 27 4.81 -8.83 2.87
C ARG A 27 5.48 -9.57 1.72
N VAL A 28 6.63 -9.06 1.28
CA VAL A 28 7.44 -9.70 0.24
C VAL A 28 8.62 -10.39 0.91
N ARG A 29 8.43 -11.67 1.26
CA ARG A 29 9.44 -12.49 1.98
C ARG A 29 10.86 -12.43 1.36
N PRO A 30 11.04 -12.45 0.03
CA PRO A 30 12.37 -12.30 -0.56
C PRO A 30 13.05 -10.98 -0.17
N CYS A 31 12.29 -9.90 -0.02
CA CYS A 31 12.81 -8.60 0.37
C CYS A 31 13.16 -8.49 1.86
N ASP A 32 12.76 -9.46 2.70
CA ASP A 32 13.16 -9.49 4.12
C ASP A 32 14.70 -9.48 4.28
N GLN A 33 15.43 -10.03 3.30
CA GLN A 33 16.91 -10.06 3.29
C GLN A 33 17.55 -8.69 3.05
N VAL A 34 16.85 -7.79 2.35
CA VAL A 34 17.29 -6.41 2.10
C VAL A 34 16.65 -5.41 3.06
N CYS A 35 15.82 -5.88 3.98
CA CYS A 35 15.14 -5.04 4.98
C CYS A 35 16.12 -4.23 5.85
N SER A 36 17.29 -4.79 6.15
CA SER A 36 18.38 -4.13 6.90
C SER A 36 19.30 -3.26 6.03
N ARG A 37 19.02 -3.14 4.73
CA ARG A 37 19.80 -2.33 3.78
C ARG A 37 19.27 -0.90 3.65
N ILE A 38 19.86 -0.12 2.74
CA ILE A 38 19.41 1.24 2.41
C ILE A 38 18.04 1.23 1.74
N ASP A 39 17.26 2.29 1.92
CA ASP A 39 15.88 2.37 1.40
C ASP A 39 15.81 2.16 -0.12
N ARG A 40 16.82 2.64 -0.87
CA ARG A 40 16.88 2.40 -2.32
C ARG A 40 16.86 0.91 -2.70
N GLU A 41 17.60 0.07 -1.98
CA GLU A 41 17.63 -1.38 -2.24
C GLU A 41 16.30 -2.05 -1.88
N LYS A 42 15.61 -1.53 -0.85
CA LYS A 42 14.27 -1.99 -0.47
C LYS A 42 13.26 -1.68 -1.58
N ASP A 43 13.30 -0.45 -2.08
CA ASP A 43 12.40 0.06 -3.09
C ASP A 43 12.63 -0.61 -4.46
N GLU A 44 13.88 -0.90 -4.80
CA GLU A 44 14.24 -1.73 -5.96
C GLU A 44 13.71 -3.16 -5.81
N CYS A 45 13.80 -3.76 -4.61
CA CYS A 45 13.25 -5.09 -4.36
C CYS A 45 11.72 -5.10 -4.52
N CYS A 46 11.01 -4.14 -3.94
CA CYS A 46 9.57 -4.03 -4.10
C CYS A 46 9.17 -3.82 -5.58
N ARG A 47 9.90 -2.98 -6.33
CA ARG A 47 9.69 -2.81 -7.78
C ARG A 47 9.93 -4.08 -8.58
N ALA A 48 10.96 -4.86 -8.23
CA ALA A 48 11.21 -6.14 -8.87
C ALA A 48 10.09 -7.17 -8.64
N HIS A 49 9.29 -6.98 -7.59
CA HIS A 49 8.11 -7.79 -7.27
C HIS A 49 6.78 -7.18 -7.74
N GLY A 50 6.81 -6.09 -8.51
CA GLY A 50 5.63 -5.48 -9.12
C GLY A 50 4.93 -4.40 -8.29
N TYR A 51 5.53 -3.97 -7.18
CA TYR A 51 5.01 -2.88 -6.34
C TYR A 51 5.54 -1.51 -6.80
N SER A 52 4.92 -0.43 -6.32
CA SER A 52 5.29 0.95 -6.68
C SER A 52 6.76 1.29 -6.35
N GLY A 53 7.35 0.52 -5.42
CA GLY A 53 8.66 0.74 -4.85
C GLY A 53 8.58 1.36 -3.46
N HIS A 54 7.41 1.72 -2.95
CA HIS A 54 7.31 2.10 -1.55
C HIS A 54 7.46 0.87 -0.65
N SER A 55 8.33 0.97 0.33
CA SER A 55 8.68 -0.14 1.20
C SER A 55 8.72 0.29 2.67
N SER A 56 8.36 -0.63 3.56
CA SER A 56 8.51 -0.46 5.00
C SER A 56 9.13 -1.71 5.59
N CYS A 57 10.11 -1.53 6.45
CA CYS A 57 10.80 -2.61 7.15
C CYS A 57 10.47 -2.55 8.64
N ASP A 58 9.78 -3.57 9.16
CA ASP A 58 9.58 -3.73 10.60
C ASP A 58 10.13 -5.08 11.08
N ARG A 59 11.03 -5.06 12.07
CA ARG A 59 11.64 -6.26 12.67
C ARG A 59 12.20 -7.26 11.63
N GLY A 60 12.81 -6.73 10.56
CA GLY A 60 13.36 -7.54 9.46
C GLY A 60 12.31 -8.11 8.49
N ARG A 61 11.07 -7.63 8.56
CA ARG A 61 10.00 -8.01 7.63
C ARG A 61 9.70 -6.85 6.69
N MET A 62 9.90 -7.09 5.40
CA MET A 62 9.63 -6.11 4.36
C MET A 62 8.16 -6.16 3.95
N THR A 63 7.53 -4.99 3.97
CA THR A 63 6.19 -4.75 3.42
C THR A 63 6.33 -3.80 2.24
N CYS A 64 5.82 -4.21 1.08
CA CYS A 64 5.79 -3.40 -0.13
C CYS A 64 4.38 -2.88 -0.36
N TYR A 65 4.29 -1.64 -0.86
CA TYR A 65 3.04 -0.97 -1.20
C TYR A 65 2.96 -0.77 -2.70
#